data_AF-A0A2P5K4B8-F1
#
_entry.id   AF-A0A2P5K4B8-F1
#
_cell.length_a   1.000
_cell.length_b   1.000
_cell.length_c   1.000
_cell.angle_alpha   90.00
_cell.angle_beta   90.00
_cell.angle_gamma   90.00
#
_symmetry.space_group_name_H-M   'P 1'
#
loop_
_entity.id
_entity.type
_entity.pdbx_description
1 polymer ?
#
loop_
_entity_poly.entity_id
_entity_poly.type
_entity_poly.pdbx_seq_one_letter_code
_entity_poly.pdbx_strand_id
1 'polypeptide(L)' 'MNPRGYHNEGGFREPREMHKATCSDCGKETEVPFKPDPDRPVYCQECFQNHRPKRY' A
#
# COMPACT_ATOMS: atom_id res chain seq x y z
N MET A 1 4.84 -41.53 16.15
CA MET A 1 4.77 -40.70 14.94
C MET A 1 3.57 -39.78 15.07
N ASN A 2 3.75 -38.46 15.27
CA ASN A 2 2.65 -37.48 15.27
C ASN A 2 2.55 -36.83 13.88
N PRO A 3 1.40 -36.91 13.18
CA PRO A 3 1.26 -36.34 11.85
C PRO A 3 1.10 -34.82 11.92
N ARG A 4 1.76 -34.18 10.98
CA ARG A 4 1.83 -32.75 10.70
C ARG A 4 0.44 -32.11 10.64
N GLY A 5 0.23 -31.06 11.41
CA GLY A 5 -0.96 -30.21 11.35
C GLY A 5 -0.62 -28.74 11.57
N TYR A 6 0.20 -28.15 10.70
CA TYR A 6 0.33 -26.69 10.61
C TYR A 6 -0.78 -26.17 9.69
N HIS A 7 -1.98 -25.96 10.23
CA HIS A 7 -3.00 -25.11 9.60
C HIS A 7 -2.57 -23.65 9.80
N ASN A 8 -1.81 -23.11 8.86
CA ASN A 8 -1.75 -21.66 8.69
C ASN A 8 -2.94 -21.29 7.79
N GLU A 9 -4.10 -21.14 8.43
CA GLU A 9 -5.25 -20.48 7.84
C GLU A 9 -4.83 -19.06 7.43
N GLY A 10 -4.69 -18.89 6.12
CA GLY A 10 -4.40 -17.61 5.48
C GLY A 10 -5.40 -16.58 5.96
N GLY A 11 -4.92 -15.67 6.80
CA GLY A 11 -5.68 -14.55 7.32
C GLY A 11 -6.40 -13.84 6.18
N PHE A 12 -7.72 -13.82 6.27
CA PHE A 12 -8.65 -13.04 5.49
C PHE A 12 -8.11 -11.61 5.37
N ARG A 13 -7.43 -11.32 4.26
CA ARG A 13 -7.11 -9.96 3.89
C ARG A 13 -8.43 -9.35 3.45
N GLU A 14 -9.09 -8.61 4.34
CA GLU A 14 -10.19 -7.73 3.96
C GLU A 14 -9.81 -7.00 2.67
N PRO A 15 -10.71 -6.95 1.67
CA PRO A 15 -10.45 -6.24 0.43
C PRO A 15 -10.19 -4.78 0.79
N ARG A 16 -8.93 -4.37 0.65
CA ARG A 16 -8.50 -3.00 0.92
C ARG A 16 -9.20 -2.14 -0.13
N GLU A 17 -10.08 -1.23 0.30
CA GLU A 17 -10.69 -0.29 -0.64
C GLU A 17 -9.59 0.60 -1.23
N MET A 18 -9.42 0.51 -2.54
CA MET A 18 -8.46 1.32 -3.28
C MET A 18 -9.15 2.61 -3.70
N HIS A 19 -8.61 3.75 -3.29
CA HIS A 19 -9.09 5.07 -3.67
C HIS A 19 -8.23 5.66 -4.79
N LYS A 20 -8.88 6.23 -5.80
CA LYS A 20 -8.19 6.99 -6.84
C LYS A 20 -7.67 8.30 -6.27
N ALA A 21 -6.41 8.60 -6.52
CA ALA A 21 -5.73 9.78 -6.06
C ALA A 21 -4.75 10.29 -7.14
N THR A 22 -4.41 11.57 -7.06
CA THR A 22 -3.43 12.20 -7.96
C THR A 22 -2.11 12.36 -7.23
N CYS A 23 -1.01 11.93 -7.84
CA CYS A 23 0.32 12.10 -7.29
C CYS A 23 0.66 13.60 -7.18
N SER A 24 0.96 14.08 -5.98
CA SER A 24 1.32 15.48 -5.73
C SER A 24 2.69 15.86 -6.29
N ASP A 25 3.52 14.88 -6.66
CA ASP A 25 4.88 15.08 -7.18
C ASP A 25 4.92 15.08 -8.72
N CYS A 26 4.28 14.08 -9.36
CA CYS A 26 4.31 13.91 -10.82
C CYS A 26 2.96 14.13 -11.52
N GLY A 27 1.86 14.32 -10.77
CA GLY A 27 0.53 14.57 -11.34
C GLY A 27 -0.19 13.36 -11.94
N LYS A 28 0.40 12.15 -11.87
CA LYS A 28 -0.24 10.93 -12.40
C LYS A 28 -1.38 10.44 -11.51
N GLU A 29 -2.40 9.85 -12.12
CA GLU A 29 -3.47 9.12 -11.40
C GLU A 29 -2.93 7.79 -10.84
N THR A 30 -3.23 7.51 -9.57
CA THR A 30 -2.78 6.32 -8.86
C THR A 30 -3.88 5.80 -7.91
N GLU A 31 -3.80 4.53 -7.54
CA GLU A 31 -4.75 3.90 -6.63
C GLU A 31 -4.05 3.62 -5.30
N VAL A 32 -4.57 4.21 -4.23
CA VAL A 32 -3.99 4.13 -2.89
C VAL A 32 -4.97 3.49 -1.90
N PRO A 33 -4.50 2.67 -0.95
CA PRO A 33 -5.36 2.01 0.03
C PRO A 33 -5.79 2.95 1.18
N PHE A 34 -5.60 4.25 1.03
CA PHE A 34 -5.92 5.27 2.02
C PHE A 34 -6.70 6.39 1.34
N LYS A 35 -7.54 7.08 2.10
CA LYS A 35 -8.32 8.20 1.58
C LYS A 35 -7.36 9.35 1.22
N PRO A 36 -7.38 9.86 -0.03
CA PRO A 36 -6.59 11.03 -0.38
C PRO A 36 -7.15 12.25 0.34
N ASP A 37 -6.33 12.88 1.18
CA ASP A 37 -6.67 14.10 1.90
C ASP A 37 -5.90 15.28 1.30
N PRO A 38 -6.51 16.48 1.21
CA PRO A 38 -5.81 17.66 0.69
C PRO A 38 -4.66 18.13 1.61
N ASP A 39 -4.68 17.72 2.88
CA ASP A 39 -3.63 18.02 3.87
C ASP A 39 -2.41 17.09 3.72
N ARG A 40 -2.60 15.87 3.18
CA ARG A 40 -1.53 14.87 3.03
C ARG A 40 -1.22 14.60 1.56
N PRO A 41 0.01 14.90 1.09
CA PRO A 41 0.37 14.64 -0.30
C PRO A 41 0.33 13.14 -0.59
N VAL A 42 -0.32 12.77 -1.69
CA VAL A 42 -0.36 11.40 -2.19
C VAL A 42 0.80 11.22 -3.16
N TYR A 43 1.53 10.13 -3.02
CA TYR A 43 2.62 9.80 -3.94
C TYR A 43 2.32 8.48 -4.65
N CYS A 44 2.61 8.41 -5.95
CA CYS A 44 2.59 7.14 -6.66
C CYS A 44 3.71 6.22 -6.15
N GLN A 45 3.62 4.93 -6.47
CA GLN A 45 4.60 3.94 -6.04
C GLN A 45 6.05 4.30 -6.44
N GLU A 46 6.24 5.01 -7.55
CA GLU A 46 7.55 5.49 -8.01
C GLU A 46 8.08 6.63 -7.11
N CYS A 47 7.31 7.72 -6.96
CA CYS A 47 7.69 8.87 -6.13
C CYS A 47 7.84 8.46 -4.66
N PHE A 48 6.94 7.62 -4.15
CA PHE A 48 7.02 7.11 -2.78
C PHE A 48 8.30 6.30 -2.52
N GLN A 49 8.76 5.50 -3.49
CA GLN A 49 10.03 4.79 -3.39
C GLN A 49 11.23 5.74 -3.38
N ASN A 50 11.19 6.81 -4.19
CA ASN A 50 12.24 7.84 -4.18
C ASN A 50 12.29 8.63 -2.87
N HIS A 51 11.13 8.89 -2.25
CA HIS A 51 11.01 9.58 -0.96
C HIS A 51 11.34 8.70 0.25
N ARG A 52 11.34 7.36 0.10
CA ARG A 52 11.72 6.48 1.20
C ARG A 52 13.21 6.61 1.47
N PRO A 53 13.64 7.02 2.68
CA PRO A 53 15.05 7.05 3.01
C PRO A 53 15.61 5.64 2.86
N LYS A 54 16.72 5.50 2.14
CA LYS A 54 17.46 4.24 2.03
C LYS A 54 17.77 3.78 3.46
N ARG A 55 17.12 2.70 3.89
CA ARG A 55 17.52 1.99 5.10
C ARG A 55 18.86 1.32 4.76
N TYR A 56 19.94 1.95 5.23
CA TYR A 56 21.29 1.42 5.14
C TYR A 56 21.46 0.24 6.09
#